data_AF-A0A6C0PZS6-F1
#
_entry.id   AF-A0A6C0PZS6-F1
#
_cell.length_a   1.000
_cell.length_b   1.000
_cell.length_c   1.000
_cell.angle_alpha   90.00
_cell.angle_beta   90.00
_cell.angle_gamma   90.00
#
_symmetry.space_group_name_H-M   'P 1'
#
loop_
_entity.id
_entity.type
_entity.pdbx_description
1 polymer ?
#
loop_
_entity_poly.entity_id
_entity_poly.type
_entity_poly.pdbx_seq_one_letter_code
_entity_poly.pdbx_strand_id
1 'polypeptide(L)'
;MSDATERPAADPDAWATACAEDLAAEKARRRAVHGTPPGSASEELRRFVDAVADKVSSFQSPLLGMAAQGAVQQFINQAKSAVEPVIDRNPDIFDHLAAAGNELLAAYRSAVEGDERRWTRGPDVPPDSNLKKSDEKANDPSDPRDEGPTPGNRIDLD
;
A
#
# COMPACT_ATOMS: atom_id res chain seq x y z
N MET A 1 -30.40 -21.86 -54.81
CA MET A 1 -30.54 -21.09 -53.56
C MET A 1 -29.45 -21.61 -52.65
N SER A 2 -28.26 -21.03 -52.73
CA SER A 2 -27.09 -21.52 -51.99
C SER A 2 -27.08 -20.96 -50.58
N ASP A 3 -26.75 -21.87 -49.68
CA ASP A 3 -26.63 -21.83 -48.23
C ASP A 3 -26.29 -20.47 -47.62
N ALA A 4 -27.12 -20.01 -46.68
CA ALA A 4 -26.92 -18.78 -45.93
C ALA A 4 -26.72 -19.12 -44.44
N THR A 5 -25.56 -19.68 -44.10
CA THR A 5 -24.97 -19.63 -42.73
C THR A 5 -23.54 -20.20 -42.72
N GLU A 6 -22.67 -19.73 -43.62
CA GLU A 6 -21.23 -19.93 -43.42
C GLU A 6 -20.79 -19.06 -42.25
N ARG A 7 -20.79 -19.63 -41.04
CA ARG A 7 -20.30 -18.96 -39.83
C ARG A 7 -18.78 -18.85 -39.97
N PRO A 8 -18.21 -17.63 -39.93
CA PRO A 8 -16.76 -17.48 -40.00
C PRO A 8 -16.12 -18.29 -38.87
N ALA A 9 -15.03 -18.99 -39.18
CA ALA A 9 -14.29 -19.77 -38.21
C ALA A 9 -13.96 -18.90 -36.99
N ALA A 10 -14.27 -19.38 -35.79
CA ALA A 10 -13.99 -18.66 -34.56
C ALA A 10 -12.46 -18.57 -34.38
N ASP A 11 -11.93 -17.36 -34.36
CA ASP A 11 -10.53 -17.11 -34.06
C ASP A 11 -10.26 -17.46 -32.59
N PRO A 12 -9.41 -18.46 -32.31
CA PRO A 12 -9.11 -18.88 -30.94
C PRO A 12 -8.42 -17.77 -30.12
N ASP A 13 -7.77 -16.80 -30.77
CA ASP A 13 -6.99 -15.74 -30.13
C ASP A 13 -7.73 -14.39 -30.06
N ALA A 14 -9.00 -14.34 -30.50
CA ALA A 14 -9.79 -13.10 -30.51
C ALA A 14 -9.92 -12.48 -29.11
N TRP A 15 -10.08 -13.30 -28.07
CA TRP A 15 -10.14 -12.81 -26.68
C TRP A 15 -8.79 -12.29 -26.20
N ALA A 16 -7.71 -13.03 -26.48
CA ALA A 16 -6.36 -12.61 -26.11
C ALA A 16 -5.98 -11.28 -26.78
N THR A 17 -6.35 -11.11 -28.05
CA THR A 17 -6.15 -9.88 -28.81
C THR A 17 -6.95 -8.71 -28.21
N ALA A 18 -8.24 -8.91 -27.94
CA ALA A 18 -9.08 -7.88 -27.32
C ALA A 18 -8.56 -7.47 -25.93
N CYS A 19 -8.09 -8.42 -25.12
CA CYS A 19 -7.47 -8.13 -23.82
C CYS A 19 -6.15 -7.37 -23.97
N ALA A 20 -5.33 -7.71 -24.96
CA ALA A 20 -4.08 -7.00 -25.22
C ALA A 20 -4.33 -5.55 -25.66
N GLU A 21 -5.33 -5.32 -26.51
CA GLU A 21 -5.77 -3.99 -26.95
C GLU A 21 -6.30 -3.15 -25.79
N ASP A 22 -7.15 -3.73 -24.93
CA ASP A 22 -7.70 -3.03 -23.76
C ASP A 22 -6.59 -2.67 -22.75
N LEU A 23 -5.66 -3.59 -22.49
CA LEU A 23 -4.49 -3.34 -21.64
C LEU A 23 -3.60 -2.23 -22.21
N ALA A 24 -3.40 -2.19 -23.53
CA ALA A 24 -2.62 -1.16 -24.20
C ALA A 24 -3.29 0.21 -24.10
N ALA A 25 -4.61 0.27 -24.30
CA ALA A 25 -5.42 1.48 -24.15
C ALA A 25 -5.39 2.01 -22.71
N GLU A 26 -5.49 1.14 -21.72
CA GLU A 26 -5.40 1.52 -20.30
C GLU A 26 -3.99 2.03 -19.96
N LYS A 27 -2.93 1.35 -20.42
CA LYS A 27 -1.55 1.82 -20.25
C LYS A 27 -1.33 3.20 -20.89
N ALA A 28 -1.96 3.48 -22.03
CA ALA A 28 -1.90 4.78 -22.68
C ALA A 28 -2.64 5.86 -21.89
N ARG A 29 -3.85 5.56 -21.39
CA ARG A 29 -4.62 6.45 -20.50
C ARG A 29 -3.83 6.79 -19.24
N ARG A 30 -3.25 5.80 -18.57
CA ARG A 30 -2.40 6.04 -17.39
C ARG A 30 -1.19 6.90 -17.69
N ARG A 31 -0.52 6.68 -18.82
CA ARG A 31 0.60 7.54 -19.26
C ARG A 31 0.19 8.98 -19.51
N ALA A 32 -1.02 9.21 -20.05
CA ALA A 32 -1.53 10.55 -20.27
C ALA A 32 -1.86 11.29 -18.95
N VAL A 33 -2.36 10.56 -17.94
CA VAL A 33 -2.74 11.14 -16.62
C VAL A 33 -1.54 11.29 -15.68
N HIS A 34 -0.65 10.31 -15.65
CA HIS A 34 0.42 10.21 -14.65
C HIS A 34 1.82 10.46 -15.23
N GLY A 35 1.95 10.69 -16.53
CA GLY A 35 3.23 10.84 -17.23
C GLY A 35 3.90 9.50 -17.57
N THR A 36 5.10 9.57 -18.14
CA THR A 36 5.89 8.37 -18.46
C THR A 36 6.34 7.70 -17.15
N PRO A 37 5.98 6.42 -16.90
CA PRO A 37 6.45 5.72 -15.72
C PRO A 37 7.99 5.64 -15.73
N PRO A 38 8.65 5.80 -14.59
CA PRO A 38 10.10 5.68 -14.49
C PRO A 38 10.50 4.21 -14.76
N GLY A 39 11.41 4.01 -15.72
CA GLY A 39 12.09 2.74 -15.98
C GLY A 39 11.20 1.55 -16.33
N SER A 40 11.82 0.41 -16.60
CA SER A 40 11.12 -0.88 -16.56
C SER A 40 11.05 -1.38 -15.11
N ALA A 41 10.04 -2.17 -14.76
CA ALA A 41 9.92 -2.77 -13.41
C ALA A 41 11.18 -3.56 -13.01
N SER A 42 11.80 -4.24 -13.98
CA SER A 42 13.06 -4.96 -13.77
C SER A 42 14.27 -4.06 -13.49
N GLU A 43 14.23 -2.81 -13.96
CA GLU A 43 15.26 -1.81 -13.71
C GLU A 43 15.07 -1.14 -12.34
N GLU A 44 13.82 -0.87 -11.96
CA GLU A 44 13.50 -0.38 -10.61
C GLU A 44 13.79 -1.44 -9.53
N LEU A 45 13.57 -2.74 -9.81
CA LEU A 45 13.95 -3.82 -8.90
C LEU A 45 15.48 -3.88 -8.72
N ARG A 46 16.26 -3.72 -9.79
CA ARG A 46 17.73 -3.62 -9.68
C ARG A 46 18.15 -2.43 -8.83
N ARG A 47 17.57 -1.24 -9.08
CA ARG A 47 17.87 -0.03 -8.28
C ARG A 47 17.51 -0.20 -6.81
N PHE A 48 16.40 -0.86 -6.51
CA PHE A 48 16.03 -1.17 -5.14
C PHE A 48 17.03 -2.11 -4.47
N VAL A 49 17.41 -3.20 -5.15
CA VAL A 49 18.41 -4.14 -4.63
C VAL A 49 19.76 -3.46 -4.43
N ASP A 50 20.20 -2.62 -5.37
CA ASP A 50 21.44 -1.83 -5.25
C ASP A 50 21.37 -0.87 -4.05
N ALA A 51 20.27 -0.14 -3.87
CA ALA A 51 20.07 0.76 -2.74
C ALA A 51 20.07 0.02 -1.39
N VAL A 52 19.48 -1.18 -1.34
CA VAL A 52 19.53 -2.06 -0.16
C VAL A 52 20.95 -2.55 0.08
N ALA A 53 21.68 -2.98 -0.96
CA ALA A 53 23.06 -3.44 -0.85
C ALA A 53 24.00 -2.32 -0.36
N ASP A 54 23.88 -1.12 -0.90
CA ASP A 54 24.61 0.07 -0.44
C ASP A 54 24.29 0.37 1.03
N LYS A 55 23.01 0.27 1.42
CA LYS A 55 22.59 0.50 2.80
C LYS A 55 23.16 -0.55 3.75
N VAL A 56 23.12 -1.83 3.38
CA VAL A 56 23.74 -2.92 4.15
C VAL A 56 25.25 -2.71 4.27
N SER A 57 25.91 -2.35 3.17
CA SER A 57 27.35 -2.07 3.14
C SER A 57 27.73 -0.88 4.02
N SER A 58 26.86 0.13 4.12
CA SER A 58 27.08 1.28 5.03
C SER A 58 27.10 0.87 6.51
N PHE A 59 26.41 -0.21 6.88
CA PHE A 59 26.46 -0.79 8.23
C PHE A 59 27.68 -1.70 8.44
N GLN A 60 28.35 -2.14 7.37
CA GLN A 60 29.56 -2.98 7.43
C GLN A 60 30.86 -2.19 7.69
N SER A 61 30.77 -1.04 8.37
CA SER A 61 31.97 -0.31 8.82
C SER A 61 32.92 -1.18 9.65
N PRO A 62 34.24 -0.85 9.73
CA PRO A 62 35.37 -1.76 10.02
C PRO A 62 35.38 -2.50 11.37
N LEU A 63 34.35 -2.33 12.20
CA LEU A 63 34.17 -2.99 13.49
C LEU A 63 33.86 -4.49 13.36
N LEU A 64 33.50 -4.95 12.16
CA LEU A 64 33.30 -6.36 11.85
C LEU A 64 34.55 -6.89 11.15
N GLY A 65 35.54 -7.35 11.92
CA GLY A 65 36.81 -7.87 11.40
C GLY A 65 36.67 -8.97 10.35
N MET A 66 37.77 -9.30 9.64
CA MET A 66 37.81 -10.14 8.42
C MET A 66 36.98 -11.46 8.44
N ALA A 67 36.70 -12.04 9.61
CA ALA A 67 35.84 -13.22 9.75
C ALA A 67 34.35 -12.95 9.43
N ALA A 68 33.83 -11.75 9.73
CA ALA A 68 32.44 -11.39 9.48
C ALA A 68 32.19 -11.08 7.99
N GLN A 69 33.17 -10.53 7.27
CA GLN A 69 33.08 -10.30 5.83
C GLN A 69 32.96 -11.62 5.05
N GLY A 70 33.69 -12.66 5.45
CA GLY A 70 33.60 -14.00 4.84
C GLY A 70 32.22 -14.65 5.02
N ALA A 71 31.64 -14.53 6.21
CA ALA A 71 30.31 -15.06 6.51
C ALA A 71 29.21 -14.37 5.69
N VAL A 72 29.29 -13.04 5.53
CA VAL A 72 28.36 -12.29 4.67
C VAL A 72 28.52 -12.67 3.21
N GLN A 73 29.76 -12.80 2.71
CA GLN A 73 29.97 -13.20 1.32
C GLN A 73 29.47 -14.63 1.04
N GLN A 74 29.65 -15.55 1.98
CA GLN A 74 29.07 -16.89 1.89
C GLN A 74 27.54 -16.88 1.93
N PHE A 75 26.95 -16.06 2.81
CA PHE A 75 25.50 -15.89 2.88
C PHE A 75 24.93 -15.33 1.57
N ILE A 76 25.57 -14.31 0.99
CA ILE A 76 25.18 -13.74 -0.32
C ILE A 76 25.26 -14.80 -1.42
N ASN A 77 26.33 -15.60 -1.46
CA ASN A 77 26.50 -16.64 -2.48
C ASN A 77 25.48 -17.77 -2.31
N GLN A 78 25.16 -18.17 -1.07
CA GLN A 78 24.09 -19.14 -0.78
C GLN A 78 22.73 -18.60 -1.21
N ALA A 79 22.42 -17.34 -0.86
CA ALA A 79 21.18 -16.69 -1.26
C ALA A 79 21.04 -16.64 -2.79
N LYS A 80 22.09 -16.23 -3.51
CA LYS A 80 22.11 -16.26 -4.98
C LYS A 80 21.84 -17.66 -5.52
N SER A 81 22.56 -18.68 -5.03
CA SER A 81 22.41 -20.06 -5.51
C SER A 81 21.03 -20.67 -5.25
N ALA A 82 20.33 -20.21 -4.20
CA ALA A 82 18.97 -20.65 -3.90
C ALA A 82 17.92 -19.90 -4.72
N VAL A 83 18.21 -18.66 -5.12
CA VAL A 83 17.30 -17.78 -5.83
C VAL A 83 17.38 -17.98 -7.34
N GLU A 84 18.57 -18.17 -7.92
CA GLU A 84 18.78 -18.41 -9.38
C GLU A 84 17.78 -19.44 -9.96
N PRO A 85 17.58 -20.63 -9.35
CA PRO A 85 16.66 -21.64 -9.87
C PRO A 85 15.18 -21.25 -9.77
N VAL A 86 14.84 -20.37 -8.83
CA VAL A 86 13.48 -19.86 -8.62
C VAL A 86 13.20 -18.75 -9.64
N ILE A 87 14.21 -17.92 -9.95
CA ILE A 87 14.12 -16.90 -11.00
C ILE A 87 13.81 -17.54 -12.34
N ASP A 88 14.59 -18.57 -12.70
CA ASP A 88 14.47 -19.23 -14.00
C ASP A 88 13.17 -20.04 -14.14
N ARG A 89 12.60 -20.53 -13.02
CA ARG A 89 11.39 -21.37 -13.05
C ARG A 89 10.08 -20.59 -12.86
N ASN A 90 10.11 -19.45 -12.19
CA ASN A 90 8.88 -18.76 -11.76
C ASN A 90 9.03 -17.23 -11.86
N PRO A 91 9.09 -16.67 -13.08
CA PRO A 91 9.24 -15.22 -13.28
C PRO A 91 8.05 -14.43 -12.71
N ASP A 92 6.83 -15.00 -12.75
CA ASP A 92 5.60 -14.33 -12.30
C ASP A 92 5.57 -14.06 -10.78
N ILE A 93 6.40 -14.77 -10.00
CA ILE A 93 6.51 -14.52 -8.55
C ILE A 93 7.06 -13.12 -8.27
N PHE A 94 7.90 -12.56 -9.14
CA PHE A 94 8.44 -11.21 -8.95
C PHE A 94 7.37 -10.13 -9.11
N ASP A 95 6.38 -10.35 -9.97
CA ASP A 95 5.25 -9.42 -10.10
C ASP A 95 4.40 -9.41 -8.82
N HIS A 96 4.18 -10.57 -8.21
CA HIS A 96 3.50 -10.68 -6.91
C HIS A 96 4.34 -10.08 -5.77
N LEU A 97 5.65 -10.29 -5.78
CA LEU A 97 6.55 -9.72 -4.78
C LEU A 97 6.57 -8.19 -4.88
N ALA A 98 6.57 -7.64 -6.09
CA ALA A 98 6.52 -6.21 -6.34
C ALA A 98 5.17 -5.60 -5.91
N ALA A 99 4.05 -6.28 -6.20
CA ALA A 99 2.73 -5.87 -5.74
C ALA A 99 2.64 -5.85 -4.20
N ALA A 100 3.06 -6.95 -3.55
CA ALA A 100 3.09 -7.05 -2.09
C ALA A 100 4.03 -6.02 -1.43
N GLY A 101 5.18 -5.73 -2.05
CA GLY A 101 6.10 -4.69 -1.58
C GLY A 101 5.47 -3.30 -1.60
N ASN A 102 4.67 -2.98 -2.62
CA ASN A 102 3.93 -1.72 -2.69
C ASN A 102 2.85 -1.62 -1.60
N GLU A 103 2.16 -2.72 -1.31
CA GLU A 103 1.19 -2.78 -0.21
C GLU A 103 1.87 -2.57 1.15
N LEU A 104 3.02 -3.21 1.38
CA LEU A 104 3.81 -3.02 2.60
C LEU A 104 4.23 -1.54 2.78
N LEU A 105 4.68 -0.89 1.70
CA LEU A 105 5.10 0.50 1.73
C LEU A 105 3.92 1.45 1.94
N ALA A 106 2.76 1.15 1.36
CA ALA A 106 1.52 1.88 1.60
C ALA A 106 1.05 1.74 3.05
N ALA A 107 1.10 0.53 3.61
CA ALA A 107 0.76 0.26 5.00
C ALA A 107 1.70 1.02 5.97
N TYR A 108 3.00 1.01 5.71
CA TYR A 108 3.97 1.78 6.49
C TYR A 108 3.68 3.29 6.44
N ARG A 109 3.44 3.85 5.25
CA ARG A 109 3.07 5.27 5.12
C ARG A 109 1.77 5.57 5.88
N SER A 110 0.76 4.70 5.79
CA SER A 110 -0.49 4.88 6.54
C SER A 110 -0.29 4.82 8.05
N ALA A 111 0.60 3.97 8.55
CA ALA A 111 0.92 3.90 9.97
C ALA A 111 1.62 5.18 10.42
N VAL A 112 2.62 5.64 9.67
CA VAL A 112 3.35 6.90 9.94
C VAL A 112 2.42 8.11 9.86
N GLU A 113 1.56 8.21 8.84
CA GLU A 113 0.58 9.29 8.74
C GLU A 113 -0.45 9.26 9.88
N GLY A 114 -0.82 8.07 10.37
CA GLY A 114 -1.70 7.89 11.53
C GLY A 114 -1.08 8.42 12.81
N ASP A 115 0.19 8.06 13.06
CA ASP A 115 0.99 8.61 14.15
C ASP A 115 1.18 10.12 13.98
N GLU A 116 1.39 10.57 12.74
CA GLU A 116 1.60 11.97 12.41
C GLU A 116 0.37 12.85 12.64
N ARG A 117 -0.83 12.31 12.50
CA ARG A 117 -2.07 13.03 12.82
C ARG A 117 -2.34 13.04 14.32
N ARG A 118 -1.93 11.99 15.04
CA ARG A 118 -2.21 11.82 16.47
C ARG A 118 -1.40 12.77 17.35
N TRP A 119 -0.14 13.04 17.00
CA TRP A 119 0.72 13.99 17.73
C TRP A 119 0.57 15.46 17.27
N THR A 120 0.08 15.74 16.05
CA THR A 120 -0.12 17.13 15.53
C THR A 120 -1.51 17.68 15.85
N ARG A 121 -2.50 16.81 16.00
CA ARG A 121 -3.77 17.16 16.62
C ARG A 121 -3.47 17.35 18.12
N GLY A 122 -3.15 18.59 18.50
CA GLY A 122 -2.97 18.97 19.91
C GLY A 122 -4.14 18.49 20.78
N PRO A 123 -3.99 18.44 22.11
CA PRO A 123 -4.98 17.85 23.02
C PRO A 123 -6.38 18.39 22.68
N ASP A 124 -7.32 17.48 22.40
CA ASP A 124 -8.72 17.81 22.12
C ASP A 124 -9.23 18.68 23.28
N VAL A 125 -9.32 19.99 23.06
CA VAL A 125 -9.95 20.92 23.99
C VAL A 125 -11.45 20.62 23.90
N PRO A 126 -12.09 20.13 24.98
CA PRO A 126 -13.53 20.00 24.98
C PRO A 126 -14.11 21.42 24.88
N PRO A 127 -15.18 21.65 24.10
CA PRO A 127 -15.83 22.95 24.07
C PRO A 127 -16.43 23.22 25.45
N ASP A 128 -15.71 24.01 26.26
CA ASP A 128 -16.19 24.39 27.58
C ASP A 128 -17.26 25.48 27.46
N SER A 129 -18.24 25.24 28.29
CA SER A 129 -19.52 25.87 28.48
C SER A 129 -19.47 27.36 28.83
N ASN A 130 -20.60 28.04 28.55
CA ASN A 130 -21.07 29.31 29.14
C ASN A 130 -20.62 30.64 28.51
N LEU A 131 -21.40 31.11 27.54
CA LEU A 131 -21.83 32.52 27.50
C LEU A 131 -23.34 32.58 27.72
N LYS A 132 -23.74 33.07 28.89
CA LYS A 132 -25.12 33.19 29.37
C LYS A 132 -25.83 34.43 28.79
N LYS A 133 -27.12 34.22 28.52
CA LYS A 133 -28.28 35.15 28.53
C LYS A 133 -28.28 36.28 27.48
N SER A 134 -29.38 36.53 26.78
CA SER A 134 -30.71 36.77 27.35
C SER A 134 -31.88 36.43 26.40
N ASP A 135 -32.90 35.82 27.00
CA ASP A 135 -34.35 36.07 26.83
C ASP A 135 -34.96 36.12 25.41
N GLU A 136 -35.86 35.18 25.11
CA GLU A 136 -37.32 35.41 24.96
C GLU A 136 -37.99 34.19 24.29
N LYS A 137 -38.85 33.48 25.05
CA LYS A 137 -40.09 32.73 24.67
C LYS A 137 -40.07 31.78 23.44
N ALA A 138 -40.62 30.57 23.45
CA ALA A 138 -41.82 30.07 24.10
C ALA A 138 -41.82 28.52 24.08
N ASN A 139 -42.47 27.95 25.10
CA ASN A 139 -42.77 26.54 25.31
C ASN A 139 -43.21 25.77 24.05
N ASP A 140 -42.51 24.67 23.73
CA ASP A 140 -43.08 23.53 23.00
C ASP A 140 -42.99 22.28 23.90
N PRO A 141 -44.11 21.79 24.46
CA PRO A 141 -44.15 20.64 25.36
C PRO A 141 -44.06 19.27 24.63
N SER A 142 -43.51 19.23 23.41
CA SER A 142 -43.56 18.04 22.53
C SER A 142 -42.20 17.46 22.14
N ASP A 143 -41.07 17.83 22.79
CA ASP A 143 -39.74 17.28 22.45
C ASP A 143 -39.40 16.03 23.30
N PRO A 144 -39.38 14.81 22.72
CA PRO A 144 -39.17 13.56 23.43
C PRO A 144 -37.67 13.24 23.68
N ARG A 145 -36.78 14.24 23.65
CA ARG A 145 -35.33 14.03 23.80
C ARG A 145 -34.80 14.15 25.23
N ASP A 146 -35.69 14.27 26.22
CA ASP A 146 -35.34 14.50 27.64
C ASP A 146 -35.57 13.27 28.56
N GLU A 147 -35.35 12.06 28.03
CA GLU A 147 -35.21 10.84 28.86
C GLU A 147 -33.85 10.17 28.61
N GLY A 148 -32.87 10.54 29.42
CA GLY A 148 -31.53 9.94 29.42
C GLY A 148 -31.45 8.63 30.22
N PRO A 149 -30.52 7.71 29.89
CA PRO A 149 -30.05 6.68 30.81
C PRO A 149 -28.89 7.22 31.67
N THR A 150 -29.02 7.14 32.99
CA THR A 150 -28.04 7.55 34.01
C THR A 150 -26.76 6.69 34.00
N PRO A 151 -25.55 7.27 34.12
CA PRO A 151 -24.33 6.47 34.33
C PRO A 151 -24.15 6.16 35.83
N GLY A 152 -24.36 4.90 36.19
CA GLY A 152 -24.09 4.36 37.52
C GLY A 152 -22.64 3.88 37.68
N ASN A 153 -22.07 4.27 38.82
CA ASN A 153 -20.95 3.69 39.57
C ASN A 153 -19.51 4.14 39.22
N ARG A 154 -18.96 4.94 40.15
CA ARG A 154 -17.54 5.23 40.35
C ARG A 154 -16.80 3.99 40.86
N ILE A 155 -15.64 3.70 40.30
CA ILE A 155 -14.67 2.74 40.84
C ILE A 155 -13.65 3.55 41.65
N ASP A 156 -13.62 3.35 42.96
CA ASP A 156 -12.52 3.78 43.82
C ASP A 156 -11.36 2.78 43.69
N LEU A 157 -10.14 3.29 43.61
CA LEU A 157 -8.90 2.50 43.57
C LEU A 157 -8.12 2.76 44.85
N ASP A 158 -7.96 1.71 45.64
CA ASP A 158 -7.05 1.60 46.78
C ASP A 158 -5.61 1.32 46.30
#